data_AF-A0A9P6TPC2-F1
#
_entry.id   AF-A0A9P6TPC2-F1
#
_cell.length_a   1.000
_cell.length_b   1.000
_cell.length_c   1.000
_cell.angle_alpha   90.00
_cell.angle_beta   90.00
_cell.angle_gamma   90.00
#
_symmetry.space_group_name_H-M   'P 1'
#
loop_
_entity.id
_entity.type
_entity.pdbx_description
1 polymer ?
#
loop_
_entity_poly.entity_id
_entity_poly.type
_entity_poly.pdbx_seq_one_letter_code
_entity_poly.pdbx_strand_id
1 'polypeptide(L)'
;MTTAARPTFDPARGKDNKAPSYQQPGQGTVDEIGDRERLKEELRKAEQEYFESKDAGGSASDRLITAPEEDDGKRQQLLQEAEKMAALDRDASDEENDSDESSSSRQVYQYFFSVIISCIGSLSDDDDDDDDDEDNTAELLATLQRIRKERAEEKERQEREKADEENAKREEEALTGNPLLQIGDEKRDFSVKRRWDDDVIFKNQARGLEDRPKKRFVNDMLRSDFHRRFLSKYVH
;
A
#
# COMPACT_ATOMS: atom_id res chain seq x y z
N MET A 1 23.96 -49.91 -67.04
CA MET A 1 24.56 -49.12 -65.95
C MET A 1 23.91 -47.73 -65.99
N THR A 2 22.98 -47.44 -65.09
CA THR A 2 22.27 -46.14 -65.07
C THR A 2 22.84 -45.30 -63.94
N THR A 3 23.66 -44.30 -64.29
CA THR A 3 24.22 -43.31 -63.36
C THR A 3 23.17 -42.25 -63.07
N ALA A 4 22.28 -42.52 -62.12
CA ALA A 4 21.36 -41.50 -61.61
C ALA A 4 22.16 -40.44 -60.84
N ALA A 5 22.32 -39.25 -61.44
CA ALA A 5 22.93 -38.10 -60.78
C ALA A 5 22.03 -37.67 -59.61
N ARG A 6 22.54 -37.79 -58.39
CA ARG A 6 21.88 -37.25 -57.20
C ARG A 6 21.96 -35.72 -57.26
N PRO A 7 20.84 -34.99 -57.17
CA PRO A 7 20.87 -33.54 -57.09
C PRO A 7 21.59 -33.14 -55.80
N THR A 8 22.74 -32.48 -55.93
CA THR A 8 23.44 -31.83 -54.83
C THR A 8 22.62 -30.62 -54.41
N PHE A 9 21.83 -30.78 -53.35
CA PHE A 9 21.15 -29.67 -52.70
C PHE A 9 22.21 -28.88 -51.92
N ASP A 10 22.83 -27.90 -52.58
CA ASP A 10 23.72 -26.95 -51.91
C ASP A 10 22.81 -25.91 -51.23
N PRO A 11 22.74 -25.87 -49.89
CA PRO A 11 21.83 -24.97 -49.20
C PRO A 11 22.17 -23.52 -49.55
N ALA A 12 21.15 -22.69 -49.73
CA ALA A 12 21.33 -21.29 -50.09
C ALA A 12 22.26 -20.57 -49.09
N ARG A 13 23.49 -20.28 -49.51
CA ARG A 13 24.42 -19.45 -48.75
C ARG A 13 23.98 -18.00 -48.88
N GLY A 14 23.66 -17.38 -47.75
CA GLY A 14 23.33 -15.95 -47.68
C GLY A 14 24.43 -15.10 -48.31
N LYS A 15 24.03 -13.97 -48.92
CA LYS A 15 24.89 -13.09 -49.74
C LYS A 15 26.04 -12.43 -48.96
N ASP A 16 26.07 -12.64 -47.65
CA ASP A 16 27.00 -12.02 -46.72
C ASP A 16 27.80 -13.11 -46.02
N ASN A 17 28.87 -13.59 -46.65
CA ASN A 17 29.95 -14.29 -45.93
C ASN A 17 30.75 -13.28 -45.07
N LYS A 18 30.06 -12.41 -44.31
CA LYS A 18 30.71 -11.62 -43.28
C LYS A 18 31.13 -12.59 -42.19
N ALA A 19 32.38 -12.45 -41.76
CA ALA A 19 32.98 -13.16 -40.64
C ALA A 19 32.00 -13.33 -39.46
N PRO A 20 32.18 -14.36 -38.60
CA PRO A 20 31.36 -14.50 -37.40
C PRO A 20 31.23 -13.14 -36.69
N SER A 21 30.00 -12.75 -36.39
CA SER A 21 29.70 -11.49 -35.73
C SER A 21 30.34 -11.51 -34.35
N TYR A 22 31.40 -10.73 -34.15
CA TYR A 22 31.99 -10.53 -32.84
C TYR A 22 31.10 -9.61 -31.99
N GLN A 23 30.97 -9.96 -30.71
CA GLN A 23 30.29 -9.12 -29.73
C GLN A 23 30.96 -7.75 -29.67
N GLN A 24 30.16 -6.69 -29.77
CA GLN A 24 30.65 -5.33 -29.61
C GLN A 24 30.89 -5.02 -28.13
N PRO A 25 31.81 -4.11 -27.78
CA PRO A 25 31.95 -3.66 -26.40
C PRO A 25 30.60 -3.16 -25.85
N GLY A 26 30.25 -3.60 -24.65
CA GLY A 26 28.95 -3.37 -24.00
C GLY A 26 27.90 -4.47 -24.25
N GLN A 27 28.21 -5.52 -25.03
CA GLN A 27 27.33 -6.67 -25.24
C GLN A 27 27.70 -7.89 -24.37
N GLY A 28 28.53 -7.69 -23.34
CA GLY A 28 29.03 -8.76 -22.49
C GLY A 28 30.19 -9.50 -23.15
N THR A 29 31.19 -8.75 -23.63
CA THR A 29 32.44 -9.34 -24.13
C THR A 29 33.16 -10.10 -23.03
N VAL A 30 34.03 -11.06 -23.38
CA VAL A 30 34.74 -11.91 -22.39
C VAL A 30 35.51 -11.08 -21.36
N ASP A 31 36.05 -9.94 -21.77
CA ASP A 31 36.78 -9.02 -20.89
C ASP A 31 35.86 -8.24 -19.93
N GLU A 32 34.57 -8.05 -20.29
CA GLU A 32 33.57 -7.34 -19.49
C GLU A 32 32.87 -8.23 -18.45
N ILE A 33 32.76 -9.53 -18.73
CA ILE A 33 32.08 -10.51 -17.87
C ILE A 33 32.75 -10.59 -16.48
N GLY A 34 34.07 -10.37 -16.40
CA GLY A 34 34.81 -10.29 -15.14
C GLY A 34 34.89 -11.62 -14.38
N ASP A 35 35.06 -11.54 -13.05
CA ASP A 35 35.33 -12.70 -12.20
C ASP A 35 34.07 -13.53 -11.89
N ARG A 36 34.23 -14.86 -11.89
CA ARG A 36 33.15 -15.82 -11.61
C ARG A 36 32.44 -15.57 -10.27
N GLU A 37 33.16 -15.08 -9.26
CA GLU A 37 32.58 -14.81 -7.93
C GLU A 37 31.60 -13.64 -7.96
N ARG A 38 31.92 -12.59 -8.71
CA ARG A 38 31.01 -11.46 -8.93
C ARG A 38 29.71 -11.90 -9.61
N LEU A 39 29.78 -12.75 -10.65
CA LEU A 39 28.58 -13.27 -11.30
C LEU A 39 27.71 -14.12 -10.38
N LYS A 40 28.34 -14.91 -9.50
CA LYS A 40 27.59 -15.72 -8.51
C LYS A 40 26.87 -14.84 -7.50
N GLU A 41 27.53 -13.78 -7.02
CA GLU A 41 26.92 -12.86 -6.07
C GLU A 41 25.75 -12.10 -6.70
N GLU A 42 25.92 -11.64 -7.95
CA GLU A 42 24.84 -11.00 -8.72
C GLU A 42 23.67 -11.96 -8.93
N LEU A 43 23.93 -13.22 -9.30
CA LEU A 43 22.90 -14.25 -9.44
C LEU A 43 22.17 -14.48 -8.12
N ARG A 44 22.89 -14.61 -7.01
CA ARG A 44 22.29 -14.80 -5.68
C ARG A 44 21.40 -13.62 -5.30
N LYS A 45 21.85 -12.39 -5.58
CA LYS A 45 21.08 -11.17 -5.32
C LYS A 45 19.81 -11.13 -6.19
N ALA A 46 19.93 -11.43 -7.48
CA ALA A 46 18.79 -11.47 -8.39
C ALA A 46 17.78 -12.58 -8.01
N GLU A 47 18.24 -13.74 -7.57
CA GLU A 47 17.39 -14.80 -7.03
C GLU A 47 16.65 -14.32 -5.78
N GLN A 48 17.35 -13.68 -4.83
CA GLN A 48 16.72 -13.12 -3.63
C GLN A 48 15.64 -12.09 -3.97
N GLU A 49 15.95 -11.10 -4.82
CA GLU A 49 14.98 -10.08 -5.25
C GLU A 49 13.78 -10.70 -5.99
N TYR A 50 14.02 -11.74 -6.80
CA TYR A 50 12.94 -12.47 -7.48
C TYR A 50 12.02 -13.18 -6.47
N PHE A 51 12.57 -13.89 -5.50
CA PHE A 51 11.76 -14.58 -4.49
C PHE A 51 11.07 -13.60 -3.54
N GLU A 52 11.72 -12.53 -3.11
CA GLU A 52 11.13 -11.48 -2.29
C GLU A 52 9.96 -10.78 -3.01
N SER A 53 10.13 -10.46 -4.30
CA SER A 53 9.03 -9.89 -5.11
C SER A 53 7.91 -10.89 -5.39
N LYS A 54 8.22 -12.19 -5.46
CA LYS A 54 7.24 -13.28 -5.59
C LYS A 54 6.40 -13.43 -4.32
N ASP A 55 7.03 -13.38 -3.15
CA ASP A 55 6.38 -13.59 -1.85
C ASP A 55 5.59 -12.35 -1.40
N ALA A 56 6.08 -11.14 -1.69
CA ALA A 56 5.37 -9.90 -1.40
C ALA A 56 4.12 -9.69 -2.28
N GLY A 57 4.09 -10.28 -3.48
CA GLY A 57 2.97 -10.22 -4.42
C GLY A 57 2.30 -11.57 -4.58
N GLY A 58 1.56 -12.03 -3.56
CA GLY A 58 0.83 -13.32 -3.46
C GLY A 58 -0.16 -13.67 -4.59
N SER A 59 0.33 -13.70 -5.82
CA SER A 59 -0.30 -14.12 -7.07
C SER A 59 0.79 -14.19 -8.15
N ALA A 60 1.84 -14.99 -7.91
CA ALA A 60 2.81 -15.35 -8.93
C ALA A 60 2.25 -16.42 -9.86
N SER A 61 1.22 -16.04 -10.63
CA SER A 61 0.73 -16.80 -11.77
C SER A 61 1.53 -16.49 -13.04
N ASP A 62 2.78 -16.07 -12.89
CA ASP A 62 3.65 -15.68 -13.99
C ASP A 62 5.02 -16.35 -13.86
N ARG A 63 5.30 -17.20 -14.87
CA ARG A 63 6.60 -17.75 -15.30
C ARG A 63 7.06 -19.07 -14.68
N LEU A 64 6.72 -20.11 -15.45
CA LEU A 64 7.46 -21.35 -15.74
C LEU A 64 8.27 -22.00 -14.60
N ILE A 65 7.80 -23.21 -14.24
CA ILE A 65 8.45 -24.23 -13.41
C ILE A 65 8.31 -23.98 -11.90
N THR A 66 7.08 -24.10 -11.39
CA THR A 66 6.89 -24.62 -10.04
C THR A 66 6.75 -26.15 -10.13
N ALA A 67 7.80 -26.83 -9.67
CA ALA A 67 7.69 -28.17 -9.10
C ALA A 67 6.62 -28.15 -7.99
N PRO A 68 5.94 -29.28 -7.70
CA PRO A 68 4.70 -29.28 -6.93
C PRO A 68 4.90 -28.71 -5.52
N GLU A 69 3.95 -27.85 -5.11
CA GLU A 69 3.80 -27.20 -3.81
C GLU A 69 3.51 -28.20 -2.65
N GLU A 70 4.34 -29.23 -2.50
CA GLU A 70 4.25 -30.19 -1.38
C GLU A 70 5.44 -30.11 -0.42
N ASP A 71 6.34 -29.13 -0.60
CA ASP A 71 7.64 -29.10 0.10
C ASP A 71 7.84 -27.96 1.08
N ASP A 72 6.94 -26.96 1.14
CA ASP A 72 7.09 -25.85 2.10
C ASP A 72 6.98 -26.32 3.55
N GLY A 73 6.09 -27.29 3.82
CA GLY A 73 5.98 -27.92 5.15
C GLY A 73 7.20 -28.77 5.52
N LYS A 74 7.80 -29.46 4.54
CA LYS A 74 9.01 -30.29 4.74
C LYS A 74 10.25 -29.44 4.91
N ARG A 75 10.35 -28.32 4.19
CA ARG A 75 11.40 -27.31 4.36
C ARG A 75 11.33 -26.66 5.73
N GLN A 76 10.14 -26.32 6.23
CA GLN A 76 9.96 -25.82 7.60
C GLN A 76 10.30 -26.88 8.66
N GLN A 77 9.94 -28.15 8.44
CA GLN A 77 10.35 -29.25 9.32
C GLN A 77 11.87 -29.44 9.35
N LEU A 78 12.55 -29.42 8.20
CA LEU A 78 14.01 -29.51 8.11
C LEU A 78 14.72 -28.35 8.81
N LEU A 79 14.17 -27.13 8.72
CA LEU A 79 14.70 -25.97 9.43
C LEU A 79 14.54 -26.11 10.96
N GLN A 80 13.36 -26.55 11.43
CA GLN A 80 13.15 -26.83 12.86
C GLN A 80 14.03 -27.98 13.36
N GLU A 81 14.24 -29.02 12.55
CA GLU A 81 15.09 -30.15 12.89
C GLU A 81 16.57 -29.74 12.95
N ALA A 82 17.03 -28.89 12.03
CA ALA A 82 18.38 -28.32 12.06
C ALA A 82 18.59 -27.40 13.28
N GLU A 83 17.61 -26.56 13.62
CA GLU A 83 17.65 -25.70 14.81
C GLU A 83 17.67 -26.54 16.11
N LYS A 84 16.85 -27.59 16.18
CA LYS A 84 16.83 -28.51 17.31
C LYS A 84 18.16 -29.28 17.44
N MET A 85 18.77 -29.68 16.34
CA MET A 85 20.07 -30.35 16.37
C MET A 85 21.18 -29.40 16.82
N ALA A 86 21.15 -28.13 16.37
CA ALA A 86 22.09 -27.11 16.82
C ALA A 86 21.95 -26.75 18.31
N ALA A 87 20.71 -26.78 18.84
CA ALA A 87 20.47 -26.59 20.26
C ALA A 87 21.04 -27.75 21.11
N LEU A 88 20.94 -28.98 20.62
CA LEU A 88 21.49 -30.16 21.30
C LEU A 88 23.03 -30.21 21.24
N ASP A 89 23.64 -29.66 20.19
CA ASP A 89 25.10 -29.52 20.10
C ASP A 89 25.64 -28.46 21.08
N ARG A 90 24.85 -27.41 21.35
CA ARG A 90 25.16 -26.37 22.35
C ARG A 90 25.05 -26.87 23.80
N ASP A 91 24.20 -27.87 24.08
CA ASP A 91 24.04 -28.48 25.41
C ASP A 91 25.05 -29.61 25.70
N ALA A 92 25.84 -30.03 24.71
CA ALA A 92 26.85 -31.08 24.85
C ALA A 92 28.29 -30.55 25.05
N SER A 93 28.49 -29.23 25.08
CA SER A 93 29.74 -28.59 25.52
C SER A 93 29.55 -27.96 26.90
N ASP A 94 30.19 -28.63 27.85
CA ASP A 94 30.24 -28.48 29.31
C ASP A 94 30.46 -27.06 29.87
N GLU A 95 30.10 -26.98 31.15
CA GLU A 95 29.96 -25.87 32.10
C GLU A 95 31.13 -24.85 32.20
N GLU A 96 30.82 -23.55 32.35
CA GLU A 96 31.00 -22.75 33.59
C GLU A 96 30.81 -21.22 33.39
N ASN A 97 30.24 -20.60 34.44
CA ASN A 97 30.40 -19.20 34.91
C ASN A 97 29.23 -18.18 34.76
N ASP A 98 28.47 -18.08 35.86
CA ASP A 98 27.93 -16.94 36.64
C ASP A 98 27.24 -15.66 36.07
N SER A 99 26.13 -15.35 36.76
CA SER A 99 25.61 -14.05 37.24
C SER A 99 24.71 -13.12 36.38
N ASP A 100 23.48 -12.97 36.89
CA ASP A 100 22.74 -11.74 37.27
C ASP A 100 22.05 -10.77 36.26
N GLU A 101 20.71 -10.71 36.39
CA GLU A 101 19.89 -9.55 36.83
C GLU A 101 19.17 -8.56 35.86
N SER A 102 17.84 -8.48 36.11
CA SER A 102 16.86 -7.36 36.12
C SER A 102 16.57 -6.46 34.89
N SER A 103 15.31 -6.60 34.43
CA SER A 103 14.26 -5.57 34.32
C SER A 103 14.64 -4.17 33.79
N SER A 104 14.40 -3.94 32.49
CA SER A 104 14.42 -2.61 31.87
C SER A 104 13.06 -2.30 31.24
N SER A 105 12.14 -1.72 32.02
CA SER A 105 10.88 -1.16 31.52
C SER A 105 10.44 0.06 32.35
N ARG A 106 11.35 1.04 32.48
CA ARG A 106 11.02 2.31 33.17
C ARG A 106 11.70 3.56 32.61
N GLN A 107 12.39 3.46 31.47
CA GLN A 107 13.13 4.58 30.90
C GLN A 107 12.34 5.44 29.88
N VAL A 108 11.20 4.96 29.38
CA VAL A 108 10.55 5.56 28.19
C VAL A 108 9.54 6.68 28.49
N TYR A 109 9.07 6.80 29.74
CA TYR A 109 8.01 7.75 30.11
C TYR A 109 8.48 9.12 30.61
N GLN A 110 9.77 9.30 30.87
CA GLN A 110 10.28 10.58 31.41
C GLN A 110 10.56 11.62 30.31
N TYR A 111 10.90 11.17 29.08
CA TYR A 111 11.37 12.07 28.02
C TYR A 111 10.24 12.84 27.32
N PHE A 112 9.04 12.25 27.22
CA PHE A 112 7.90 12.88 26.54
C PHE A 112 7.26 14.04 27.34
N PHE A 113 7.35 14.01 28.68
CA PHE A 113 6.75 15.03 29.53
C PHE A 113 7.54 16.37 29.51
N SER A 114 8.86 16.32 29.32
CA SER A 114 9.72 17.50 29.26
C SER A 114 9.48 18.35 28.01
N VAL A 115 9.13 17.74 26.88
CA VAL A 115 8.96 18.45 25.60
C VAL A 115 7.66 19.26 25.59
N ILE A 116 6.60 18.74 26.21
CA ILE A 116 5.28 19.43 26.24
C ILE A 116 5.29 20.66 27.15
N ILE A 117 6.02 20.63 28.28
CA ILE A 117 6.11 21.79 29.18
C ILE A 117 6.89 22.96 28.56
N SER A 118 7.87 22.68 27.68
CA SER A 118 8.65 23.73 27.02
C SER A 118 7.85 24.55 26.00
N CYS A 119 6.73 24.04 25.47
CA CYS A 119 5.97 24.69 24.40
C CYS A 119 4.83 25.59 24.88
N ILE A 120 4.50 25.59 26.18
CA ILE A 120 3.38 26.37 26.75
C ILE A 120 3.86 27.67 27.44
N GLY A 121 5.17 27.86 27.61
CA GLY A 121 5.74 28.98 28.36
C GLY A 121 6.07 30.25 27.58
N SER A 122 5.41 30.57 26.46
CA SER A 122 5.77 31.75 25.66
C SER A 122 4.59 32.41 24.95
N LEU A 123 3.58 32.87 25.70
CA LEU A 123 2.54 33.79 25.22
C LEU A 123 2.04 34.67 26.38
N SER A 124 2.66 35.83 26.60
CA SER A 124 2.01 37.03 27.17
C SER A 124 2.97 38.21 27.17
N ASP A 125 2.41 39.39 26.88
CA ASP A 125 2.94 40.76 27.03
C ASP A 125 3.84 41.32 25.92
N ASP A 126 3.16 41.85 24.90
CA ASP A 126 3.59 42.99 24.09
C ASP A 126 2.49 44.05 24.23
N ASP A 127 2.69 45.04 25.10
CA ASP A 127 2.12 46.37 24.91
C ASP A 127 2.99 47.42 25.63
N ASP A 128 3.18 48.51 24.92
CA ASP A 128 4.24 49.53 24.99
C ASP A 128 3.76 50.72 25.84
N ASP A 129 4.56 51.21 26.79
CA ASP A 129 4.24 52.41 27.59
C ASP A 129 5.43 53.39 27.52
N ASP A 130 5.29 54.38 26.63
CA ASP A 130 6.19 55.53 26.46
C ASP A 130 5.62 56.72 27.25
N ASP A 131 6.49 57.38 27.99
CA ASP A 131 6.18 58.34 29.05
C ASP A 131 6.12 59.79 28.53
N ASP A 132 5.30 60.59 29.22
CA ASP A 132 5.31 62.07 29.39
C ASP A 132 4.44 63.04 28.53
N ASP A 133 3.78 63.93 29.30
CA ASP A 133 3.23 65.27 29.00
C ASP A 133 1.90 65.49 28.23
N GLU A 134 0.79 65.67 28.99
CA GLU A 134 0.01 66.94 29.11
C GLU A 134 -1.41 66.70 29.68
N ASP A 135 -1.63 67.06 30.96
CA ASP A 135 -2.80 66.80 31.82
C ASP A 135 -4.22 67.10 31.24
N ASN A 136 -4.34 67.86 30.15
CA ASN A 136 -5.65 68.10 29.51
C ASN A 136 -6.01 67.06 28.43
N THR A 137 -5.03 66.34 27.88
CA THR A 137 -5.26 65.28 26.87
C THR A 137 -5.59 63.94 27.53
N ALA A 138 -5.04 63.68 28.71
CA ALA A 138 -5.27 62.48 29.51
C ALA A 138 -6.74 62.34 29.94
N GLU A 139 -7.39 63.42 30.38
CA GLU A 139 -8.82 63.39 30.73
C GLU A 139 -9.71 63.09 29.50
N LEU A 140 -9.35 63.62 28.32
CA LEU A 140 -10.07 63.36 27.07
C LEU A 140 -9.87 61.91 26.59
N LEU A 141 -8.66 61.36 26.72
CA LEU A 141 -8.38 59.96 26.40
C LEU A 141 -9.06 58.99 27.38
N ALA A 142 -9.11 59.31 28.67
CA ALA A 142 -9.82 58.51 29.67
C ALA A 142 -11.35 58.50 29.43
N THR A 143 -11.94 59.64 29.03
CA THR A 143 -13.36 59.69 28.65
C THR A 143 -13.63 58.95 27.34
N LEU A 144 -12.74 59.04 26.34
CA LEU A 144 -12.81 58.24 25.12
C LEU A 144 -12.63 56.74 25.38
N GLN A 145 -11.74 56.35 26.27
CA GLN A 145 -11.55 54.95 26.70
C GLN A 145 -12.80 54.43 27.41
N ARG A 146 -13.46 55.25 28.24
CA ARG A 146 -14.74 54.90 28.87
C ARG A 146 -15.85 54.72 27.83
N ILE A 147 -15.97 55.62 26.85
CA ILE A 147 -16.93 55.52 25.74
C ILE A 147 -16.63 54.31 24.84
N ARG A 148 -15.34 54.02 24.59
CA ARG A 148 -14.91 52.83 23.83
C ARG A 148 -15.23 51.54 24.57
N LYS A 149 -15.01 51.51 25.89
CA LYS A 149 -15.34 50.35 26.73
C LYS A 149 -16.84 50.11 26.80
N GLU A 150 -17.64 51.16 26.97
CA GLU A 150 -19.11 51.07 26.96
C GLU A 150 -19.65 50.64 25.59
N ARG A 151 -19.11 51.18 24.49
CA ARG A 151 -19.48 50.72 23.14
C ARG A 151 -18.99 49.32 22.81
N ALA A 152 -17.84 48.90 23.34
CA ALA A 152 -17.33 47.55 23.15
C ALA A 152 -18.24 46.54 23.85
N GLU A 153 -18.69 46.83 25.07
CA GLU A 153 -19.59 45.96 25.84
C GLU A 153 -20.99 45.86 25.19
N GLU A 154 -21.57 46.97 24.72
CA GLU A 154 -22.86 46.93 24.00
C GLU A 154 -22.74 46.25 22.62
N LYS A 155 -21.60 46.43 21.93
CA LYS A 155 -21.32 45.73 20.66
C LYS A 155 -21.13 44.23 20.90
N GLU A 156 -20.44 43.83 21.97
CA GLU A 156 -20.25 42.44 22.36
C GLU A 156 -21.60 41.78 22.69
N ARG A 157 -22.49 42.49 23.39
CA ARG A 157 -23.85 41.99 23.65
C ARG A 157 -24.65 41.79 22.36
N GLN A 158 -24.60 42.74 21.43
CA GLN A 158 -25.30 42.63 20.14
C GLN A 158 -24.68 41.59 19.20
N GLU A 159 -23.36 41.40 19.23
CA GLU A 159 -22.66 40.39 18.44
C GLU A 159 -23.00 38.98 18.93
N ARG A 160 -23.11 38.81 20.26
CA ARG A 160 -23.58 37.56 20.86
C ARG A 160 -25.02 37.24 20.45
N GLU A 161 -25.93 38.20 20.52
CA GLU A 161 -27.33 38.01 20.10
C GLU A 161 -27.45 37.68 18.61
N LYS A 162 -26.68 38.35 17.74
CA LYS A 162 -26.64 38.04 16.30
C LYS A 162 -26.05 36.67 16.00
N ALA A 163 -25.01 36.27 16.73
CA ALA A 163 -24.42 34.93 16.58
C ALA A 163 -25.41 33.83 17.00
N ASP A 164 -26.20 34.07 18.05
CA ASP A 164 -27.25 33.15 18.49
C ASP A 164 -28.39 33.05 17.45
N GLU A 165 -28.81 34.18 16.84
CA GLU A 165 -29.79 34.19 15.75
C GLU A 165 -29.29 33.49 14.48
N GLU A 166 -28.03 33.71 14.09
CA GLU A 166 -27.41 33.06 12.93
C GLU A 166 -27.30 31.54 13.16
N ASN A 167 -26.92 31.12 14.37
CA ASN A 167 -26.88 29.71 14.74
C ASN A 167 -28.27 29.07 14.69
N ALA A 168 -29.30 29.73 15.25
CA ALA A 168 -30.67 29.24 15.20
C ALA A 168 -31.18 29.08 13.75
N LYS A 169 -30.88 30.05 12.89
CA LYS A 169 -31.25 29.98 11.47
C LYS A 169 -30.50 28.86 10.74
N ARG A 170 -29.21 28.68 11.04
CA ARG A 170 -28.39 27.60 10.47
C ARG A 170 -28.90 26.22 10.88
N GLU A 171 -29.39 26.08 12.12
CA GLU A 171 -30.02 24.87 12.61
C GLU A 171 -31.36 24.59 11.91
N GLU A 172 -32.20 25.62 11.71
CA GLU A 172 -33.46 25.48 10.97
C GLU A 172 -33.22 25.09 9.51
N GLU A 173 -32.25 25.71 8.84
CA GLU A 173 -31.84 25.36 7.48
C GLU A 173 -31.23 23.95 7.40
N ALA A 174 -30.47 23.51 8.41
CA ALA A 174 -29.95 22.14 8.46
C ALA A 174 -31.06 21.09 8.66
N LEU A 175 -32.07 21.42 9.47
CA LEU A 175 -33.21 20.55 9.73
C LEU A 175 -34.16 20.47 8.51
N THR A 176 -34.36 21.59 7.81
CA THR A 176 -35.28 21.72 6.67
C THR A 176 -34.62 21.47 5.31
N GLY A 177 -33.31 21.60 5.22
CA GLY A 177 -32.54 21.43 3.98
C GLY A 177 -32.41 19.98 3.52
N ASN A 178 -32.71 19.00 4.37
CA ASN A 178 -32.68 17.58 3.99
C ASN A 178 -34.07 17.10 3.54
N PRO A 179 -34.32 16.96 2.22
CA PRO A 179 -35.60 16.51 1.71
C PRO A 179 -35.94 15.07 2.14
N LEU A 180 -34.95 14.27 2.59
CA LEU A 180 -35.19 12.91 3.10
C LEU A 180 -35.79 12.90 4.51
N LEU A 181 -35.55 13.92 5.33
CA LEU A 181 -36.10 14.02 6.69
C LEU A 181 -37.60 14.39 6.67
N GLN A 182 -38.02 15.16 5.67
CA GLN A 182 -39.42 15.60 5.53
C GLN A 182 -40.34 14.54 4.89
N ILE A 183 -39.77 13.52 4.23
CA ILE A 183 -40.52 12.37 3.69
C ILE A 183 -40.94 11.40 4.83
N GLY A 184 -40.39 11.60 6.03
CA GLY A 184 -40.50 10.71 7.18
C GLY A 184 -41.91 10.50 7.71
N ASP A 185 -42.88 11.41 7.58
CA ASP A 185 -44.18 11.24 8.27
C ASP A 185 -45.34 10.79 7.38
N GLU A 186 -45.26 10.98 6.06
CA GLU A 186 -46.36 10.62 5.13
C GLU A 186 -46.13 9.30 4.36
N LYS A 187 -44.89 8.80 4.27
CA LYS A 187 -44.55 7.63 3.44
C LYS A 187 -43.51 6.69 4.08
N ARG A 188 -43.74 6.24 5.32
CA ARG A 188 -42.90 5.22 6.00
C ARG A 188 -43.03 3.79 5.43
N ASP A 189 -43.45 3.63 4.18
CA ASP A 189 -43.56 2.33 3.51
C ASP A 189 -42.45 2.17 2.45
N PHE A 190 -41.19 2.32 2.85
CA PHE A 190 -40.03 1.99 2.00
C PHE A 190 -39.76 0.47 1.91
N SER A 191 -40.68 -0.36 2.41
CA SER A 191 -40.65 -1.80 2.14
C SER A 191 -40.82 -2.02 0.63
N VAL A 192 -39.77 -2.51 -0.03
CA VAL A 192 -39.81 -2.86 -1.45
C VAL A 192 -40.87 -3.94 -1.66
N LYS A 193 -42.06 -3.54 -2.16
CA LYS A 193 -43.27 -4.37 -2.20
C LYS A 193 -43.12 -5.65 -3.04
N ARG A 194 -42.31 -5.62 -4.11
CA ARG A 194 -41.89 -6.79 -4.88
C ARG A 194 -40.77 -6.39 -5.83
N ARG A 195 -39.69 -7.17 -5.88
CA ARG A 195 -38.59 -6.95 -6.83
C ARG A 195 -38.94 -7.63 -8.16
N TRP A 196 -38.54 -7.04 -9.28
CA TRP A 196 -38.74 -7.63 -10.60
C TRP A 196 -38.04 -9.00 -10.74
N ASP A 197 -36.95 -9.21 -10.02
CA ASP A 197 -36.20 -10.46 -9.91
C ASP A 197 -36.86 -11.55 -9.03
N ASP A 198 -37.94 -11.22 -8.31
CA ASP A 198 -38.45 -12.11 -7.26
C ASP A 198 -39.17 -13.36 -7.82
N ASP A 199 -39.74 -13.22 -9.01
CA ASP A 199 -40.47 -14.27 -9.75
C ASP A 199 -39.55 -15.14 -10.64
N VAL A 200 -38.24 -14.92 -10.57
CA VAL A 200 -37.27 -15.74 -11.31
C VAL A 200 -37.00 -17.02 -10.52
N ILE A 201 -37.30 -18.17 -11.14
CA ILE A 201 -37.14 -19.51 -10.56
C ILE A 201 -35.68 -19.93 -10.32
N PHE A 202 -34.72 -19.23 -10.95
CA PHE A 202 -33.29 -19.45 -10.77
C PHE A 202 -32.62 -18.21 -10.16
N LYS A 203 -32.13 -18.33 -8.93
CA LYS A 203 -31.42 -17.25 -8.22
C LYS A 203 -29.94 -17.62 -8.10
N ASN A 204 -29.04 -16.65 -8.31
CA ASN A 204 -27.60 -16.75 -8.01
C ASN A 204 -26.83 -17.92 -8.68
N GLN A 205 -27.14 -18.25 -9.95
CA GLN A 205 -26.54 -19.38 -10.66
C GLN A 205 -25.00 -19.31 -10.80
N ALA A 206 -24.43 -18.11 -10.87
CA ALA A 206 -22.99 -17.89 -11.02
C ALA A 206 -22.27 -17.57 -9.71
N ARG A 207 -22.94 -17.69 -8.56
CA ARG A 207 -22.32 -17.35 -7.28
C ARG A 207 -21.19 -18.34 -6.96
N GLY A 208 -19.95 -17.85 -7.00
CA GLY A 208 -18.74 -18.64 -6.75
C GLY A 208 -18.09 -19.23 -8.01
N LEU A 209 -18.63 -18.96 -9.21
CA LEU A 209 -17.87 -19.15 -10.44
C LEU A 209 -16.89 -17.99 -10.57
N GLU A 210 -15.59 -18.30 -10.48
CA GLU A 210 -14.54 -17.34 -10.75
C GLU A 210 -14.59 -16.95 -12.25
N ASP A 211 -14.77 -15.66 -12.55
CA ASP A 211 -14.93 -15.15 -13.92
C ASP A 211 -13.73 -15.43 -14.83
N ARG A 212 -12.57 -15.75 -14.25
CA ARG A 212 -11.36 -16.07 -14.99
C ARG A 212 -11.00 -17.54 -14.76
N PRO A 213 -10.82 -18.34 -15.83
CA PRO A 213 -10.28 -19.67 -15.67
C PRO A 213 -8.88 -19.56 -15.06
N LYS A 214 -8.59 -20.41 -14.07
CA LYS A 214 -7.27 -20.51 -13.44
C LYS A 214 -6.19 -20.60 -14.51
N LYS A 215 -5.17 -19.74 -14.43
CA LYS A 215 -4.03 -19.74 -15.35
C LYS A 215 -3.26 -21.05 -15.17
N ARG A 216 -3.48 -21.99 -16.08
CA ARG A 216 -2.78 -23.28 -16.10
C ARG A 216 -2.07 -23.45 -17.44
N PHE A 217 -0.87 -24.01 -17.39
CA PHE A 217 -0.20 -24.48 -18.59
C PHE A 217 -0.51 -25.97 -18.78
N VAL A 218 -0.96 -26.33 -19.98
CA VAL A 218 -1.18 -27.72 -20.37
C VAL A 218 -0.23 -28.02 -21.53
N ASN A 219 0.65 -29.00 -21.35
CA ASN A 219 1.55 -29.49 -22.41
C ASN A 219 0.79 -30.41 -23.39
N ASP A 220 -0.29 -29.88 -23.99
CA ASP A 220 -1.12 -30.54 -24.99
C ASP A 220 -1.73 -29.48 -25.91
N MET A 221 -1.49 -29.59 -27.22
CA MET A 221 -1.97 -28.61 -28.19
C MET A 221 -3.49 -28.61 -28.39
N LEU A 222 -4.19 -29.73 -28.16
CA LEU A 222 -5.63 -29.84 -28.42
C LEU A 222 -6.47 -29.58 -27.17
N ARG A 223 -5.93 -29.90 -25.99
CA ARG A 223 -6.62 -29.67 -24.71
C ARG A 223 -6.27 -28.35 -24.04
N SER A 224 -5.26 -27.64 -24.55
CA SER A 224 -4.90 -26.31 -24.06
C SER A 224 -6.09 -25.35 -24.10
N ASP A 225 -6.18 -24.50 -23.07
CA ASP A 225 -7.18 -23.43 -23.01
C ASP A 225 -7.08 -22.50 -24.24
N PHE A 226 -5.89 -22.38 -24.85
CA PHE A 226 -5.73 -21.69 -26.13
C PHE A 226 -6.53 -22.34 -27.25
N HIS A 227 -6.41 -23.65 -27.44
CA HIS A 227 -7.08 -24.36 -28.53
C HIS A 227 -8.60 -24.42 -28.34
N ARG A 228 -9.06 -24.60 -27.09
CA ARG A 228 -10.49 -24.48 -26.76
C ARG A 228 -11.04 -23.11 -27.16
N ARG A 229 -10.34 -22.03 -26.81
CA ARG A 229 -10.74 -20.65 -27.18
C ARG A 229 -10.65 -20.40 -28.68
N PHE A 230 -9.69 -21.00 -29.37
CA PHE A 230 -9.55 -20.92 -30.83
C PHE A 230 -10.77 -21.56 -31.52
N LEU A 231 -11.13 -22.79 -31.14
CA LEU A 231 -12.29 -23.47 -31.70
C LEU A 231 -13.59 -22.71 -31.42
N SER A 232 -13.84 -22.27 -30.18
CA SER A 232 -15.02 -21.47 -29.84
C SER A 232 -15.11 -20.15 -30.61
N LYS A 233 -13.99 -19.60 -31.07
CA LYS A 233 -13.95 -18.33 -31.82
C LYS A 233 -14.15 -18.52 -33.32
N TYR A 234 -13.59 -19.57 -33.90
CA TYR A 234 -13.52 -19.75 -35.36
C TYR A 234 -14.44 -20.84 -35.90
N VAL A 235 -15.02 -21.67 -35.03
CA VAL A 235 -15.98 -22.71 -35.37
C VAL A 235 -17.26 -22.41 -34.60
N HIS A 236 -18.38 -22.23 -35.31
CA HIS A 236 -19.70 -21.96 -34.75
C HIS A 236 -20.59 -23.19 -34.89
#